data_AF-A0AAU7VMX7-F1
#
_entry.id   AF-A0AAU7VMX7-F1
#
_cell.length_a   1.000
_cell.length_b   1.000
_cell.length_c   1.000
_cell.angle_alpha   90.00
_cell.angle_beta   90.00
_cell.angle_gamma   90.00
#
_symmetry.space_group_name_H-M   'P 1'
#
loop_
_entity.id
_entity.type
_entity.pdbx_description
1 polymer ?
#
loop_
_entity_poly.entity_id
_entity_poly.type
_entity_poly.pdbx_seq_one_letter_code
_entity_poly.pdbx_strand_id
1 'polypeptide(L)'
;MGQDKELFMREKIISHLKSSKKTTVKLNELQGLFSGDVSYNEFTHVIQSLEQKGLLKPVKSHNTNNKKIPLYNTYRINKLAFKDQLVDDIQKFKLSSHPLIDLSYYFSSSESQWQKDLPFIKLVDNYLRYSGVPHKEASAAERSYQITGDEKWIDFKGGKSLLNRIAVYDKLRIAYNADPLMVAVNPKNFTSPYIHLIVENKATFYDFQHFMEESFLTSLIYGSGWKIIGNINLLQKQLSLPDKGHRFYYFGDLDWEGLSIWSGVFEKQKVLPAAGFYQMLLTKPATSGKKNQKRNKEALEKFTKHFNENEAEKIKKLLAGGYYYPQEGLGRDEIAKVMEEMQWI
;
A
#
# COMPACT_ATOMS: atom_id res chain seq x y z
N MET A 1 -21.76 1.01 -42.70
CA MET A 1 -21.71 2.42 -42.22
C MET A 1 -22.85 2.79 -41.27
N GLY A 2 -24.14 2.58 -41.59
CA GLY A 2 -25.25 2.95 -40.68
C GLY A 2 -25.37 2.09 -39.40
N GLN A 3 -25.18 0.77 -39.50
CA GLN A 3 -25.31 -0.15 -38.35
C GLN A 3 -24.23 0.08 -37.27
N ASP A 4 -22.99 0.39 -37.65
CA ASP A 4 -21.89 0.65 -36.71
C ASP A 4 -22.14 1.94 -35.90
N LYS A 5 -22.76 2.95 -36.53
CA LYS A 5 -23.14 4.21 -35.86
C LYS A 5 -24.27 4.01 -34.85
N GLU A 6 -25.31 3.24 -35.20
CA GLU A 6 -26.39 2.90 -34.26
C GLU A 6 -25.89 2.08 -33.07
N LEU A 7 -24.96 1.15 -33.29
CA LEU A 7 -24.33 0.37 -32.22
C LEU A 7 -23.54 1.28 -31.27
N PHE A 8 -22.66 2.14 -31.80
CA PHE A 8 -21.91 3.11 -31.01
C PHE A 8 -22.83 4.03 -30.18
N MET A 9 -23.90 4.55 -30.79
CA MET A 9 -24.89 5.39 -30.09
C MET A 9 -25.56 4.64 -28.95
N ARG A 10 -25.98 3.40 -29.20
CA ARG A 10 -26.62 2.56 -28.19
C ARG A 10 -25.68 2.32 -27.00
N GLU A 11 -24.43 1.96 -27.26
CA GLU A 11 -23.44 1.72 -26.20
C GLU A 11 -23.18 2.98 -25.36
N LYS A 12 -23.03 4.14 -26.02
CA LYS A 12 -22.80 5.42 -25.34
C LYS A 12 -23.99 5.82 -24.46
N ILE A 13 -25.22 5.66 -24.96
CA ILE A 13 -26.44 5.93 -24.19
C ILE A 13 -26.53 4.97 -23.01
N ILE A 14 -26.35 3.66 -23.22
CA ILE A 14 -26.42 2.66 -22.14
C ILE A 14 -25.39 2.95 -21.04
N SER A 15 -24.16 3.31 -21.41
CA SER A 15 -23.11 3.70 -20.45
C SER A 15 -23.51 4.92 -19.60
N HIS A 16 -24.11 5.94 -20.22
CA HIS A 16 -24.65 7.11 -19.52
C HIS A 16 -25.80 6.72 -18.57
N LEU A 17 -26.73 5.89 -19.03
CA LEU A 17 -27.86 5.43 -18.21
C LEU A 17 -27.43 4.60 -17.00
N LYS A 18 -26.42 3.74 -17.16
CA LYS A 18 -25.86 2.90 -16.10
C LYS A 18 -25.16 3.74 -15.02
N SER A 19 -24.36 4.72 -15.42
CA SER A 19 -23.62 5.60 -14.51
C SER A 19 -24.46 6.68 -13.82
N SER A 20 -25.64 7.03 -14.37
CA SER A 20 -26.52 8.04 -13.79
C SER A 20 -27.04 7.65 -12.40
N LYS A 21 -26.90 8.54 -11.41
CA LYS A 21 -27.55 8.37 -10.08
C LYS A 21 -29.06 8.65 -10.11
N LYS A 22 -29.57 9.28 -11.18
CA LYS A 22 -30.98 9.65 -11.31
C LYS A 22 -31.80 8.44 -11.79
N THR A 23 -33.08 8.42 -11.43
CA THR A 23 -34.07 7.44 -11.93
C THR A 23 -34.75 7.92 -13.21
N THR A 24 -34.44 9.13 -13.68
CA THR A 24 -34.95 9.74 -14.91
C THR A 24 -33.83 10.42 -15.69
N VAL A 25 -34.03 10.55 -17.01
CA VAL A 25 -33.14 11.24 -17.94
C VAL A 25 -33.95 12.07 -18.93
N LYS A 26 -33.47 13.27 -19.26
CA LYS A 26 -34.12 14.15 -20.25
C LYS A 26 -33.66 13.79 -21.66
N LEU A 27 -34.53 13.97 -22.65
CA LEU A 27 -34.20 13.71 -24.06
C LEU A 27 -33.01 14.55 -24.53
N ASN A 28 -32.99 15.84 -24.17
CA ASN A 28 -31.89 16.76 -24.54
C ASN A 28 -30.55 16.34 -23.89
N GLU A 29 -30.58 15.68 -22.73
CA GLU A 29 -29.39 15.16 -22.07
C GLU A 29 -28.80 13.99 -22.88
N LEU A 30 -29.66 13.08 -23.36
CA LEU A 30 -29.23 11.97 -24.23
C LEU A 30 -28.75 12.45 -25.59
N GLN A 31 -29.40 13.47 -26.16
CA GLN A 31 -28.96 14.10 -27.41
C GLN A 31 -27.60 14.81 -27.24
N GLY A 32 -27.39 15.47 -26.10
CA GLY A 32 -26.15 16.16 -25.76
C GLY A 32 -24.94 15.25 -25.60
N LEU A 33 -25.11 13.92 -25.54
CA LEU A 33 -23.99 12.96 -25.55
C LEU A 33 -23.26 12.90 -26.90
N PHE A 34 -23.84 13.48 -27.94
CA PHE A 34 -23.33 13.41 -29.31
C PHE A 34 -23.07 14.82 -29.84
N SER A 35 -21.82 15.07 -30.26
CA SER A 35 -21.36 16.36 -30.77
C SER A 35 -21.18 16.26 -32.29
N GLY A 36 -22.28 16.33 -33.04
CA GLY A 36 -22.29 16.29 -34.51
C GLY A 36 -22.20 14.88 -35.13
N ASP A 37 -22.75 14.73 -36.35
CA ASP A 37 -22.77 13.53 -37.21
C ASP A 37 -23.74 12.38 -36.90
N VAL A 38 -24.80 12.64 -36.12
CA VAL A 38 -25.88 11.68 -35.84
C VAL A 38 -27.17 12.09 -36.57
N SER A 39 -27.73 11.19 -37.39
CA SER A 39 -29.05 11.41 -37.99
C SER A 39 -30.14 11.31 -36.93
N TYR A 40 -31.12 12.22 -37.00
CA TYR A 40 -32.28 12.18 -36.11
C TYR A 40 -33.02 10.84 -36.18
N ASN A 41 -33.08 10.22 -37.37
CA ASN A 41 -33.75 8.93 -37.56
C ASN A 41 -32.98 7.80 -36.84
N GLU A 42 -31.65 7.76 -36.96
CA GLU A 42 -30.82 6.76 -36.26
C GLU A 42 -30.96 6.91 -34.74
N PHE A 43 -30.94 8.15 -34.23
CA PHE A 43 -31.16 8.43 -32.81
C PHE A 43 -32.55 7.97 -32.35
N THR A 44 -33.60 8.22 -33.15
CA THR A 44 -34.96 7.77 -32.83
C THR A 44 -35.07 6.25 -32.77
N HIS A 45 -34.43 5.53 -33.69
CA HIS A 45 -34.41 4.07 -33.70
C HIS A 45 -33.73 3.51 -32.45
N VAL A 46 -32.60 4.10 -32.05
CA VAL A 46 -31.89 3.69 -30.83
C VAL A 46 -32.78 3.88 -29.58
N ILE A 47 -33.43 5.03 -29.43
CA ILE A 47 -34.32 5.30 -28.28
C ILE A 47 -35.52 4.35 -28.27
N GLN A 48 -36.21 4.17 -29.41
CA GLN A 48 -37.33 3.24 -29.51
C GLN A 48 -36.93 1.80 -29.19
N SER A 49 -35.73 1.37 -29.62
CA SER A 49 -35.21 0.05 -29.28
C SER A 49 -34.96 -0.11 -27.77
N LEU A 50 -34.46 0.94 -27.09
CA LEU A 50 -34.29 0.92 -25.63
C LEU A 50 -35.63 0.89 -24.88
N GLU A 51 -36.67 1.51 -25.42
CA GLU A 51 -38.04 1.41 -24.91
C GLU A 51 -38.62 0.00 -25.10
N GLN A 52 -38.47 -0.59 -26.29
CA GLN A 52 -38.91 -1.96 -26.57
C GLN A 52 -38.23 -2.98 -25.66
N LYS A 53 -36.94 -2.79 -25.35
CA LYS A 53 -36.19 -3.60 -24.39
C LYS A 53 -36.53 -3.30 -22.92
N GLY A 54 -37.42 -2.35 -22.66
CA GLY A 54 -37.83 -1.96 -21.32
C GLY A 54 -36.75 -1.26 -20.48
N LEU A 55 -35.65 -0.82 -21.10
CA LEU A 55 -34.56 -0.10 -20.43
C LEU A 55 -34.93 1.37 -20.14
N LEU A 56 -35.74 1.95 -21.03
CA LEU A 56 -36.35 3.26 -20.86
C LEU A 56 -37.87 3.12 -20.82
N LYS A 57 -38.52 3.89 -19.94
CA LYS A 57 -39.99 4.01 -19.91
C LYS A 57 -40.38 5.48 -20.07
N PRO A 58 -41.22 5.86 -21.04
CA PRO A 58 -41.57 7.25 -21.28
C PRO A 58 -42.39 7.84 -20.13
N VAL A 59 -42.09 9.10 -19.76
CA VAL A 59 -42.91 9.87 -18.83
C VAL A 59 -43.96 10.62 -19.63
N LYS A 60 -45.14 10.01 -19.80
CA LYS A 60 -46.20 10.50 -20.69
C LYS A 60 -46.64 11.95 -20.40
N SER A 61 -46.63 12.37 -19.12
CA SER A 61 -47.01 13.72 -18.71
C SER A 61 -46.07 14.83 -19.19
N HIS A 62 -44.87 14.50 -19.68
CA HIS A 62 -43.87 15.48 -20.12
C HIS A 62 -43.91 15.77 -21.64
N ASN A 63 -44.90 15.23 -22.34
CA ASN A 63 -45.11 15.42 -23.78
C ASN A 63 -43.90 15.00 -24.65
N THR A 64 -44.03 15.18 -25.96
CA THR A 64 -43.02 14.83 -26.97
C THR A 64 -42.29 16.05 -27.51
N ASN A 65 -41.19 15.83 -28.23
CA ASN A 65 -40.34 16.86 -28.83
C ASN A 65 -40.89 17.51 -30.12
N ASN A 66 -42.16 17.28 -30.46
CA ASN A 66 -42.88 17.84 -31.62
C ASN A 66 -42.14 17.73 -32.98
N LYS A 67 -41.32 16.68 -33.15
CA LYS A 67 -40.61 16.37 -34.39
C LYS A 67 -41.35 15.30 -35.20
N LYS A 68 -40.90 15.11 -36.46
CA LYS A 68 -41.51 14.17 -37.43
C LYS A 68 -41.69 12.74 -36.89
N ILE A 69 -40.72 12.25 -36.09
CA ILE A 69 -40.84 11.02 -35.32
C ILE A 69 -40.85 11.42 -33.85
N PRO A 70 -42.01 11.47 -33.17
CA PRO A 70 -42.09 12.03 -31.83
C PRO A 70 -41.37 11.14 -30.81
N LEU A 71 -40.49 11.75 -30.00
CA LEU A 71 -39.88 11.14 -28.82
C LEU A 71 -40.31 11.91 -27.57
N TYR A 72 -40.53 11.20 -26.46
CA TYR A 72 -40.87 11.82 -25.17
C TYR A 72 -39.71 12.66 -24.63
N ASN A 73 -40.03 13.79 -23.97
CA ASN A 73 -39.02 14.70 -23.44
C ASN A 73 -38.29 14.14 -22.20
N THR A 74 -38.84 13.11 -21.55
CA THR A 74 -38.25 12.51 -20.34
C THR A 74 -38.55 11.01 -20.28
N TYR A 75 -37.56 10.23 -19.86
CA TYR A 75 -37.67 8.79 -19.65
C TYR A 75 -37.28 8.42 -18.22
N ARG A 76 -37.97 7.42 -17.64
CA ARG A 76 -37.54 6.69 -16.45
C ARG A 76 -36.54 5.62 -16.85
N ILE A 77 -35.45 5.52 -16.09
CA ILE A 77 -34.39 4.54 -16.29
C ILE A 77 -34.77 3.26 -15.51
N ASN A 78 -34.88 2.13 -16.21
CA ASN A 78 -35.14 0.85 -15.56
C ASN A 78 -33.86 0.27 -14.95
N LYS A 79 -33.52 0.69 -13.73
CA LYS A 79 -32.32 0.25 -13.01
C LYS A 79 -32.32 -1.26 -12.69
N LEU A 80 -33.50 -1.87 -12.54
CA LEU A 80 -33.61 -3.31 -12.28
C LEU A 80 -33.17 -4.13 -13.50
N ALA A 81 -33.61 -3.76 -14.71
CA ALA A 81 -33.20 -4.46 -15.93
C ALA A 81 -31.67 -4.44 -16.17
N PHE A 82 -30.99 -3.35 -15.81
CA PHE A 82 -29.52 -3.30 -15.87
C PHE A 82 -28.84 -4.16 -14.80
N LYS A 83 -29.46 -4.29 -13.63
CA LYS A 83 -28.98 -5.18 -12.56
C LYS A 83 -29.13 -6.64 -12.96
N ASP A 84 -30.25 -7.02 -13.56
CA ASP A 84 -30.49 -8.38 -14.05
C ASP A 84 -29.45 -8.77 -15.12
N GLN A 85 -29.16 -7.87 -16.05
CA GLN A 85 -28.12 -8.10 -17.07
C GLN A 85 -26.73 -8.33 -16.46
N LEU A 86 -26.34 -7.51 -15.46
CA LEU A 86 -25.07 -7.71 -14.76
C LEU A 86 -25.02 -9.07 -14.06
N VAL A 87 -26.11 -9.46 -13.38
CA VAL A 87 -26.22 -10.74 -12.69
C VAL A 87 -26.07 -11.90 -13.68
N ASP A 88 -26.74 -11.84 -14.83
CA ASP A 88 -26.62 -12.85 -15.89
C ASP A 88 -25.19 -12.97 -16.42
N ASP A 89 -24.50 -11.85 -16.63
CA ASP A 89 -23.12 -11.83 -17.12
C ASP A 89 -22.15 -12.45 -16.10
N ILE A 90 -22.32 -12.13 -14.81
CA ILE A 90 -21.54 -12.72 -13.73
C ILE A 90 -21.80 -14.23 -13.65
N GLN A 91 -23.07 -14.67 -13.73
CA GLN A 91 -23.41 -16.09 -13.69
C GLN A 91 -22.84 -16.88 -14.88
N LYS A 92 -22.95 -16.34 -16.10
CA LYS A 92 -22.33 -16.94 -17.30
C LYS A 92 -20.83 -17.10 -17.13
N PHE A 93 -20.15 -16.06 -16.67
CA PHE A 93 -18.71 -16.15 -16.43
C PHE A 93 -18.41 -17.17 -15.32
N LYS A 94 -19.17 -17.17 -14.22
CA LYS A 94 -19.02 -18.12 -13.10
C LYS A 94 -19.03 -19.58 -13.56
N LEU A 95 -19.98 -19.95 -14.43
CA LEU A 95 -20.11 -21.31 -14.98
C LEU A 95 -18.88 -21.74 -15.77
N SER A 96 -18.26 -20.80 -16.49
CA SER A 96 -17.07 -21.08 -17.29
C SER A 96 -15.78 -20.97 -16.50
N SER A 97 -15.72 -20.12 -15.45
CA SER A 97 -14.52 -19.75 -14.68
C SER A 97 -13.96 -20.87 -13.78
N HIS A 98 -12.71 -20.73 -13.34
CA HIS A 98 -12.02 -21.73 -12.54
C HIS A 98 -12.71 -21.85 -11.17
N PRO A 99 -12.95 -23.07 -10.63
CA PRO A 99 -13.75 -23.26 -9.41
C PRO A 99 -13.25 -22.54 -8.15
N LEU A 100 -11.98 -22.13 -8.14
CA LEU A 100 -11.37 -21.41 -7.02
C LEU A 100 -11.65 -19.91 -7.02
N ILE A 101 -12.17 -19.36 -8.12
CA ILE A 101 -12.52 -17.94 -8.24
C ILE A 101 -13.91 -17.73 -7.64
N ASP A 102 -13.98 -16.96 -6.57
CA ASP A 102 -15.25 -16.53 -6.00
C ASP A 102 -15.70 -15.20 -6.63
N LEU A 103 -16.92 -15.16 -7.16
CA LEU A 103 -17.51 -13.97 -7.77
C LEU A 103 -18.62 -13.35 -6.91
N SER A 104 -18.83 -13.87 -5.69
CA SER A 104 -19.91 -13.46 -4.79
C SER A 104 -19.91 -11.96 -4.51
N TYR A 105 -18.72 -11.36 -4.37
CA TYR A 105 -18.53 -9.91 -4.22
C TYR A 105 -19.27 -9.11 -5.31
N TYR A 106 -19.24 -9.58 -6.56
CA TYR A 106 -19.72 -8.80 -7.70
C TYR A 106 -21.23 -8.72 -7.80
N PHE A 107 -21.98 -9.66 -7.23
CA PHE A 107 -23.46 -9.63 -7.21
C PHE A 107 -24.01 -8.45 -6.39
N SER A 108 -23.23 -7.96 -5.42
CA SER A 108 -23.53 -6.76 -4.63
C SER A 108 -22.80 -5.51 -5.10
N SER A 109 -21.97 -5.62 -6.14
CA SER A 109 -21.11 -4.53 -6.63
C SER A 109 -21.76 -3.74 -7.77
N SER A 110 -21.13 -2.62 -8.15
CA SER A 110 -21.53 -1.87 -9.34
C SER A 110 -21.03 -2.51 -10.63
N GLU A 111 -21.78 -2.36 -11.72
CA GLU A 111 -21.35 -2.84 -13.04
C GLU A 111 -20.01 -2.23 -13.48
N SER A 112 -19.75 -0.97 -13.15
CA SER A 112 -18.46 -0.32 -13.44
C SER A 112 -17.30 -1.04 -12.76
N GLN A 113 -17.49 -1.50 -11.52
CA GLN A 113 -16.49 -2.29 -10.81
C GLN A 113 -16.26 -3.64 -11.47
N TRP A 114 -17.34 -4.33 -11.88
CA TRP A 114 -17.26 -5.59 -12.62
C TRP A 114 -16.48 -5.43 -13.93
N GLN A 115 -16.84 -4.44 -14.75
CA GLN A 115 -16.18 -4.21 -16.04
C GLN A 115 -14.71 -3.83 -15.89
N LYS A 116 -14.37 -3.07 -14.84
CA LYS A 116 -12.98 -2.72 -14.52
C LYS A 116 -12.14 -3.94 -14.14
N ASP A 117 -12.70 -4.84 -13.33
CA ASP A 117 -11.96 -5.98 -12.79
C ASP A 117 -11.95 -7.19 -13.74
N LEU A 118 -12.99 -7.36 -14.57
CA LEU A 118 -13.18 -8.52 -15.45
C LEU A 118 -11.95 -8.88 -16.31
N PRO A 119 -11.24 -7.93 -16.97
CA PRO A 119 -10.03 -8.26 -17.72
C PRO A 119 -8.96 -8.95 -16.85
N PHE A 120 -8.77 -8.50 -15.61
CA PHE A 120 -7.80 -9.09 -14.69
C PHE A 120 -8.30 -10.40 -14.08
N ILE A 121 -9.61 -10.53 -13.81
CA ILE A 121 -10.19 -11.81 -13.38
C ILE A 121 -9.97 -12.88 -14.45
N LYS A 122 -10.11 -12.54 -15.73
CA LYS A 122 -9.79 -13.46 -16.85
C LYS A 122 -8.31 -13.86 -16.89
N LEU A 123 -7.40 -12.94 -16.57
CA LEU A 123 -5.97 -13.27 -16.46
C LEU A 123 -5.70 -14.25 -15.32
N VAL A 124 -6.32 -14.03 -14.15
CA VAL A 124 -6.25 -14.96 -13.01
C VAL A 124 -6.86 -16.31 -13.35
N ASP A 125 -8.02 -16.34 -14.03
CA ASP A 125 -8.68 -17.54 -14.50
C ASP A 125 -7.77 -18.38 -15.42
N ASN A 126 -7.19 -17.73 -16.43
CA ASN A 126 -6.25 -18.37 -17.34
C ASN A 126 -5.04 -18.92 -16.58
N TYR A 127 -4.44 -18.13 -15.68
CA TYR A 127 -3.31 -18.57 -14.87
C TYR A 127 -3.65 -19.86 -14.09
N LEU A 128 -4.79 -19.89 -13.40
CA LEU A 128 -5.21 -21.05 -12.61
C LEU A 128 -5.51 -22.28 -13.49
N ARG A 129 -6.07 -22.12 -14.69
CA ARG A 129 -6.31 -23.24 -15.61
C ARG A 129 -5.03 -23.87 -16.14
N TYR A 130 -4.09 -23.04 -16.58
CA TYR A 130 -2.91 -23.50 -17.28
C TYR A 130 -1.76 -23.87 -16.33
N SER A 131 -1.61 -23.12 -15.23
CA SER A 131 -0.53 -23.32 -14.26
C SER A 131 -0.96 -24.06 -12.99
N GLY A 132 -2.27 -24.16 -12.74
CA GLY A 132 -2.81 -24.71 -11.50
C GLY A 132 -2.59 -23.77 -10.30
N VAL A 133 -2.90 -24.29 -9.10
CA VAL A 133 -2.57 -23.62 -7.84
C VAL A 133 -1.07 -23.82 -7.57
N PRO A 134 -0.30 -22.74 -7.34
CA PRO A 134 1.13 -22.87 -7.15
C PRO A 134 1.48 -23.68 -5.90
N HIS A 135 2.49 -24.55 -6.02
CA HIS A 135 3.02 -25.35 -4.92
C HIS A 135 4.25 -24.74 -4.23
N LYS A 136 4.93 -23.78 -4.85
CA LYS A 136 6.09 -23.09 -4.25
C LYS A 136 5.71 -21.66 -3.93
N GLU A 137 6.28 -21.11 -2.87
CA GLU A 137 6.19 -19.68 -2.62
C GLU A 137 6.92 -18.89 -3.70
N ALA A 138 6.42 -17.70 -4.01
CA ALA A 138 7.07 -16.74 -4.89
C ALA A 138 6.76 -15.32 -4.43
N SER A 139 7.58 -14.35 -4.82
CA SER A 139 7.32 -12.94 -4.52
C SER A 139 6.04 -12.43 -5.20
N ALA A 140 5.49 -11.34 -4.66
CA ALA A 140 4.37 -10.64 -5.29
C ALA A 140 4.70 -10.18 -6.73
N ALA A 141 5.95 -9.76 -6.98
CA ALA A 141 6.39 -9.36 -8.31
C ALA A 141 6.39 -10.54 -9.31
N GLU A 142 6.92 -11.69 -8.92
CA GLU A 142 6.90 -12.89 -9.76
C GLU A 142 5.47 -13.36 -10.06
N ARG A 143 4.58 -13.37 -9.05
CA ARG A 143 3.16 -13.71 -9.27
C ARG A 143 2.45 -12.70 -10.13
N SER A 144 2.76 -11.42 -9.97
CA SER A 144 2.22 -10.38 -10.84
C SER A 144 2.61 -10.63 -12.29
N TYR A 145 3.90 -10.86 -12.56
CA TYR A 145 4.40 -11.14 -13.90
C TYR A 145 3.79 -12.42 -14.49
N GLN A 146 3.68 -13.49 -13.72
CA GLN A 146 3.07 -14.75 -14.18
C GLN A 146 1.58 -14.62 -14.54
N ILE A 147 0.84 -13.77 -13.83
CA ILE A 147 -0.61 -13.61 -14.06
C ILE A 147 -0.88 -12.58 -15.16
N THR A 148 -0.21 -11.43 -15.14
CA THR A 148 -0.55 -10.28 -15.97
C THR A 148 0.56 -9.81 -16.91
N GLY A 149 1.78 -10.31 -16.76
CA GLY A 149 2.97 -9.78 -17.44
C GLY A 149 3.49 -8.45 -16.87
N ASP A 150 2.90 -7.95 -15.77
CA ASP A 150 3.22 -6.65 -15.17
C ASP A 150 3.61 -6.86 -13.70
N GLU A 151 4.91 -6.84 -13.41
CA GLU A 151 5.49 -7.17 -12.10
C GLU A 151 4.98 -6.27 -10.96
N LYS A 152 4.44 -5.10 -11.28
CA LYS A 152 3.92 -4.14 -10.29
C LYS A 152 2.45 -4.33 -9.98
N TRP A 153 1.78 -5.30 -10.62
CA TRP A 153 0.33 -5.39 -10.57
C TRP A 153 -0.24 -5.63 -9.17
N ILE A 154 0.29 -6.62 -8.44
CA ILE A 154 -0.21 -6.99 -7.10
C ILE A 154 0.03 -5.87 -6.10
N ASP A 155 1.26 -5.33 -6.04
CA ASP A 155 1.67 -4.39 -5.00
C ASP A 155 1.26 -2.94 -5.28
N PHE A 156 1.23 -2.50 -6.55
CA PHE A 156 1.08 -1.08 -6.88
C PHE A 156 -0.13 -0.74 -7.75
N LYS A 157 -0.71 -1.70 -8.48
CA LYS A 157 -1.82 -1.44 -9.42
C LYS A 157 -3.15 -2.06 -8.98
N GLY A 158 -3.27 -2.41 -7.70
CA GLY A 158 -4.51 -2.87 -7.09
C GLY A 158 -4.81 -4.37 -7.28
N GLY A 159 -3.83 -5.16 -7.78
CA GLY A 159 -3.98 -6.60 -7.96
C GLY A 159 -4.25 -7.34 -6.65
N LYS A 160 -3.59 -6.97 -5.54
CA LYS A 160 -3.86 -7.55 -4.21
C LYS A 160 -5.33 -7.43 -3.82
N SER A 161 -5.91 -6.25 -3.96
CA SER A 161 -7.33 -6.02 -3.63
C SER A 161 -8.27 -6.84 -4.52
N LEU A 162 -7.96 -6.97 -5.82
CA LEU A 162 -8.73 -7.82 -6.73
C LEU A 162 -8.65 -9.29 -6.34
N LEU A 163 -7.43 -9.81 -6.10
CA LEU A 163 -7.19 -11.19 -5.69
C LEU A 163 -7.90 -11.54 -4.38
N ASN A 164 -7.97 -10.59 -3.44
CA ASN A 164 -8.75 -10.73 -2.22
C ASN A 164 -10.26 -10.76 -2.51
N ARG A 165 -10.77 -9.87 -3.37
CA ARG A 165 -12.19 -9.85 -3.76
C ARG A 165 -12.66 -11.17 -4.36
N ILE A 166 -11.79 -11.85 -5.11
CA ILE A 166 -12.09 -13.14 -5.72
C ILE A 166 -11.65 -14.36 -4.90
N ALA A 167 -11.21 -14.15 -3.65
CA ALA A 167 -10.75 -15.20 -2.73
C ALA A 167 -9.63 -16.10 -3.28
N VAL A 168 -8.70 -15.53 -4.05
CA VAL A 168 -7.55 -16.23 -4.65
C VAL A 168 -6.21 -15.85 -4.03
N TYR A 169 -6.09 -14.68 -3.38
CA TYR A 169 -4.80 -14.17 -2.88
C TYR A 169 -4.02 -15.19 -2.04
N ASP A 170 -4.65 -15.77 -1.00
CA ASP A 170 -4.00 -16.73 -0.10
C ASP A 170 -3.65 -18.07 -0.79
N LYS A 171 -4.31 -18.39 -1.91
CA LYS A 171 -4.06 -19.60 -2.70
C LYS A 171 -2.81 -19.46 -3.59
N LEU A 172 -2.31 -18.23 -3.83
CA LEU A 172 -1.19 -17.98 -4.73
C LEU A 172 0.19 -18.16 -4.10
N ARG A 173 0.26 -18.47 -2.80
CA ARG A 173 1.53 -18.65 -2.05
C ARG A 173 2.50 -17.48 -2.28
N ILE A 174 2.01 -16.26 -2.07
CA ILE A 174 2.83 -15.05 -2.20
C ILE A 174 3.64 -14.88 -0.92
N ALA A 175 4.97 -14.96 -1.03
CA ALA A 175 5.87 -14.71 0.08
C ALA A 175 5.86 -13.22 0.46
N TYR A 176 5.76 -12.95 1.76
CA TYR A 176 6.01 -11.61 2.28
C TYR A 176 7.53 -11.42 2.41
N ASN A 177 8.12 -10.78 1.40
CA ASN A 177 9.52 -10.40 1.44
C ASN A 177 9.60 -8.97 1.96
N ALA A 178 10.07 -8.77 3.20
CA ALA A 178 10.43 -7.43 3.65
C ALA A 178 11.62 -6.91 2.84
N ASP A 179 11.68 -5.59 2.64
CA ASP A 179 12.81 -4.95 1.95
C ASP A 179 14.14 -5.34 2.61
N PRO A 180 15.20 -5.62 1.83
CA PRO A 180 16.54 -5.83 2.37
C PRO A 180 16.99 -4.68 3.28
N LEU A 181 17.82 -4.99 4.26
CA LEU A 181 18.40 -3.97 5.13
C LEU A 181 19.43 -3.16 4.34
N MET A 182 19.42 -1.84 4.54
CA MET A 182 20.47 -0.95 4.05
C MET A 182 21.64 -0.99 5.05
N VAL A 183 22.73 -1.67 4.68
CA VAL A 183 23.81 -2.02 5.60
C VAL A 183 25.17 -1.70 5.01
N ALA A 184 26.04 -1.09 5.81
CA ALA A 184 27.49 -1.09 5.61
C ALA A 184 28.11 -2.14 6.54
N VAL A 185 29.15 -2.83 6.08
CA VAL A 185 29.81 -3.89 6.85
C VAL A 185 31.29 -3.56 7.01
N ASN A 186 31.90 -3.98 8.13
CA ASN A 186 33.36 -4.00 8.25
C ASN A 186 33.84 -5.43 8.00
N PRO A 187 34.52 -5.71 6.88
CA PRO A 187 35.01 -7.05 6.55
C PRO A 187 35.98 -7.63 7.59
N LYS A 188 36.65 -6.78 8.39
CA LYS A 188 37.60 -7.20 9.43
C LYS A 188 36.92 -7.81 10.66
N ASN A 189 35.61 -7.55 10.85
CA ASN A 189 34.87 -7.91 12.08
C ASN A 189 33.75 -8.93 11.84
N PHE A 190 34.01 -9.96 11.02
CA PHE A 190 33.10 -11.10 10.80
C PHE A 190 33.40 -12.27 11.75
N THR A 191 33.76 -11.96 12.99
CA THR A 191 34.02 -12.92 14.07
C THR A 191 33.15 -12.61 15.29
N SER A 192 32.56 -13.63 15.90
CA SER A 192 31.69 -13.45 17.08
C SER A 192 32.50 -12.86 18.27
N PRO A 193 31.94 -11.91 19.04
CA PRO A 193 30.59 -11.35 18.95
C PRO A 193 30.41 -10.42 17.74
N TYR A 194 29.28 -10.57 17.03
CA TYR A 194 28.90 -9.71 15.92
C TYR A 194 28.21 -8.47 16.46
N ILE A 195 28.81 -7.30 16.25
CA ILE A 195 28.31 -6.04 16.81
C ILE A 195 27.64 -5.22 15.71
N HIS A 196 26.38 -4.89 15.91
CA HIS A 196 25.54 -4.21 14.93
C HIS A 196 25.02 -2.90 15.50
N LEU A 197 25.25 -1.79 14.81
CA LEU A 197 24.69 -0.49 15.17
C LEU A 197 23.59 -0.10 14.18
N ILE A 198 22.40 0.21 14.69
CA ILE A 198 21.27 0.74 13.92
C ILE A 198 21.25 2.25 14.12
N VAL A 199 21.24 3.00 13.03
CA VAL A 199 21.10 4.45 13.02
C VAL A 199 19.84 4.87 12.26
N GLU A 200 19.02 5.74 12.85
CA GLU A 200 17.74 6.12 12.25
C GLU A 200 17.88 7.04 11.03
N ASN A 201 18.77 8.04 11.11
CA ASN A 201 18.86 9.12 10.13
C ASN A 201 19.98 8.89 9.10
N LYS A 202 19.73 9.35 7.87
CA LYS A 202 20.64 9.17 6.73
C LYS A 202 21.95 9.94 6.91
N ALA A 203 21.89 11.17 7.43
CA ALA A 203 23.07 12.00 7.68
C ALA A 203 23.99 11.31 8.69
N THR A 204 23.43 10.88 9.82
CA THR A 204 24.17 10.14 10.84
C THR A 204 24.76 8.84 10.31
N PHE A 205 24.05 8.09 9.46
CA PHE A 205 24.64 6.92 8.80
C PHE A 205 25.94 7.24 8.06
N TYR A 206 25.97 8.32 7.28
CA TYR A 206 27.19 8.73 6.60
C TYR A 206 28.27 9.18 7.58
N ASP A 207 27.93 9.87 8.65
CA ASP A 207 28.93 10.27 9.66
C ASP A 207 29.59 9.04 10.31
N PHE A 208 28.81 8.03 10.71
CA PHE A 208 29.36 6.76 11.22
C PHE A 208 30.14 5.96 10.18
N GLN A 209 29.75 6.03 8.91
CA GLN A 209 30.41 5.28 7.84
C GLN A 209 31.90 5.60 7.72
N HIS A 210 32.33 6.82 8.06
CA HIS A 210 33.74 7.23 8.01
C HIS A 210 34.62 6.47 9.00
N PHE A 211 34.05 5.97 10.09
CA PHE A 211 34.77 5.26 11.16
C PHE A 211 34.59 3.75 11.07
N MET A 212 33.86 3.26 10.05
CA MET A 212 33.49 1.85 9.97
C MET A 212 34.71 0.94 9.91
N GLU A 213 35.76 1.34 9.17
CA GLU A 213 36.95 0.51 8.95
C GLU A 213 37.77 0.32 10.24
N GLU A 214 37.94 1.36 11.05
CA GLU A 214 38.68 1.28 12.32
C GLU A 214 37.81 0.83 13.51
N SER A 215 36.48 0.86 13.37
CA SER A 215 35.58 0.40 14.43
C SER A 215 35.61 -1.13 14.63
N PHE A 216 35.13 -1.60 15.79
CA PHE A 216 34.84 -3.01 16.09
C PHE A 216 33.47 -3.47 15.55
N LEU A 217 32.70 -2.60 14.88
CA LEU A 217 31.37 -2.94 14.37
C LEU A 217 31.51 -4.01 13.28
N THR A 218 30.66 -5.03 13.33
CA THR A 218 30.44 -5.93 12.19
C THR A 218 29.62 -5.22 11.12
N SER A 219 28.58 -4.46 11.53
CA SER A 219 27.74 -3.73 10.58
C SER A 219 27.10 -2.46 11.15
N LEU A 220 26.91 -1.48 10.27
CA LEU A 220 26.11 -0.28 10.48
C LEU A 220 24.86 -0.35 9.60
N ILE A 221 23.69 -0.15 10.19
CA ILE A 221 22.38 -0.36 9.56
C ILE A 221 21.64 0.98 9.52
N TYR A 222 21.22 1.41 8.34
CA TYR A 222 20.32 2.55 8.20
C TYR A 222 18.87 2.10 8.44
N GLY A 223 18.27 2.57 9.54
CA GLY A 223 16.96 2.14 10.00
C GLY A 223 15.78 2.71 9.21
N SER A 224 15.89 3.94 8.70
CA SER A 224 14.84 4.61 7.90
C SER A 224 13.48 4.65 8.61
N GLY A 225 13.48 5.08 9.87
CA GLY A 225 12.27 5.17 10.70
C GLY A 225 11.65 3.79 10.99
N TRP A 226 10.32 3.67 10.87
CA TRP A 226 9.57 2.44 11.18
C TRP A 226 9.91 1.21 10.31
N LYS A 227 10.60 1.39 9.16
CA LYS A 227 10.92 0.29 8.24
C LYS A 227 11.78 -0.79 8.91
N ILE A 228 12.71 -0.39 9.79
CA ILE A 228 13.63 -1.30 10.47
C ILE A 228 12.93 -2.42 11.25
N ILE A 229 11.73 -2.16 11.78
CA ILE A 229 10.97 -3.12 12.58
C ILE A 229 10.56 -4.34 11.73
N GLY A 230 10.29 -4.12 10.45
CA GLY A 230 9.84 -5.16 9.53
C GLY A 230 10.97 -6.07 9.01
N ASN A 231 12.21 -5.59 8.98
CA ASN A 231 13.31 -6.27 8.32
C ASN A 231 14.54 -6.55 9.20
N ILE A 232 14.61 -6.10 10.46
CA ILE A 232 15.78 -6.32 11.34
C ILE A 232 16.15 -7.82 11.49
N ASN A 233 15.16 -8.71 11.52
CA ASN A 233 15.38 -10.16 11.63
C ASN A 233 15.98 -10.80 10.37
N LEU A 234 16.10 -10.06 9.27
CA LEU A 234 16.75 -10.51 8.06
C LEU A 234 18.27 -10.34 8.11
N LEU A 235 18.82 -9.58 9.07
CA LEU A 235 20.24 -9.20 9.06
C LEU A 235 21.17 -10.42 9.02
N GLN A 236 20.97 -11.40 9.90
CA GLN A 236 21.83 -12.57 10.01
C GLN A 236 21.85 -13.35 8.70
N LYS A 237 20.66 -13.60 8.12
CA LYS A 237 20.52 -14.25 6.81
C LYS A 237 21.15 -13.43 5.69
N GLN A 238 20.94 -12.11 5.68
CA GLN A 238 21.48 -11.21 4.67
C GLN A 238 23.01 -11.16 4.70
N LEU A 239 23.62 -11.24 5.89
CA LEU A 239 25.06 -11.27 6.09
C LEU A 239 25.65 -12.69 6.09
N SER A 240 24.83 -13.73 5.90
CA SER A 240 25.23 -15.14 5.99
C SER A 240 25.94 -15.50 7.32
N LEU A 241 25.47 -14.90 8.42
CA LEU A 241 25.98 -15.15 9.77
C LEU A 241 25.15 -16.20 10.51
N PRO A 242 25.71 -16.90 11.51
CA PRO A 242 24.95 -17.77 12.42
C PRO A 242 23.82 -17.02 13.13
N ASP A 243 22.86 -17.71 13.77
CA ASP A 243 21.78 -17.03 14.51
C ASP A 243 22.21 -16.46 15.88
N LYS A 244 23.36 -16.91 16.40
CA LYS A 244 23.84 -16.62 17.76
C LYS A 244 25.06 -15.71 17.75
N GLY A 245 25.27 -15.03 18.88
CA GLY A 245 26.47 -14.22 19.10
C GLY A 245 26.34 -12.79 18.56
N HIS A 246 25.13 -12.28 18.40
CA HIS A 246 24.87 -10.91 17.96
C HIS A 246 24.60 -9.98 19.13
N ARG A 247 25.10 -8.75 19.01
CA ARG A 247 24.80 -7.62 19.88
C ARG A 247 24.30 -6.48 19.04
N PHE A 248 23.07 -6.06 19.29
CA PHE A 248 22.43 -4.97 18.56
C PHE A 248 22.38 -3.73 19.44
N TYR A 249 22.77 -2.60 18.86
CA TYR A 249 22.66 -1.28 19.45
C TYR A 249 21.80 -0.39 18.55
N TYR A 250 21.03 0.50 19.16
CA TYR A 250 20.18 1.47 18.46
C TYR A 250 20.57 2.89 18.85
N PHE A 251 20.77 3.73 17.85
CA PHE A 251 20.90 5.16 18.01
C PHE A 251 19.92 5.85 17.06
N GLY A 252 19.05 6.68 17.60
CA GLY A 252 18.07 7.46 16.86
C GLY A 252 17.74 8.74 17.62
N ASP A 253 16.76 9.50 17.15
CA ASP A 253 16.32 10.71 17.82
C ASP A 253 15.87 10.40 19.26
N LEU A 254 16.27 11.23 20.22
CA LEU A 254 15.77 11.15 21.59
C LEU A 254 14.46 11.95 21.69
N ASP A 255 13.40 11.35 21.14
CA ASP A 255 12.02 11.86 21.18
C ASP A 255 11.00 10.71 21.34
N TRP A 256 9.69 11.00 21.32
CA TRP A 256 8.68 9.95 21.50
C TRP A 256 8.59 8.96 20.32
N GLU A 257 8.95 9.38 19.11
CA GLU A 257 8.89 8.55 17.91
C GLU A 257 10.09 7.60 17.84
N GLY A 258 11.31 8.11 18.02
CA GLY A 258 12.53 7.33 18.12
C GLY A 258 12.47 6.29 19.24
N LEU A 259 11.90 6.64 20.40
CA LEU A 259 11.62 5.67 21.48
C LEU A 259 10.63 4.57 21.04
N SER A 260 9.62 4.94 20.26
CA SER A 260 8.63 3.99 19.77
C SER A 260 9.23 3.06 18.70
N ILE A 261 10.10 3.58 17.83
CA ILE A 261 10.84 2.77 16.85
C ILE A 261 11.78 1.81 17.58
N TRP A 262 12.60 2.31 18.52
CA TRP A 262 13.46 1.46 19.34
C TRP A 262 12.67 0.34 20.03
N SER A 263 11.55 0.67 20.67
CA SER A 263 10.70 -0.33 21.34
C SER A 263 10.15 -1.37 20.37
N GLY A 264 9.74 -0.94 19.17
CA GLY A 264 9.29 -1.86 18.12
C GLY A 264 10.39 -2.80 17.64
N VAL A 265 11.63 -2.31 17.52
CA VAL A 265 12.79 -3.15 17.20
C VAL A 265 13.10 -4.11 18.36
N PHE A 266 13.05 -3.62 19.61
CA PHE A 266 13.29 -4.39 20.82
C PHE A 266 12.35 -5.60 20.96
N GLU A 267 11.11 -5.47 20.51
CA GLU A 267 10.15 -6.58 20.46
C GLU A 267 10.50 -7.67 19.44
N LYS A 268 11.30 -7.34 18.41
CA LYS A 268 11.71 -8.28 17.35
C LYS A 268 13.09 -8.84 17.57
N GLN A 269 14.00 -8.03 18.08
CA GLN A 269 15.41 -8.33 18.29
C GLN A 269 15.88 -7.67 19.57
N LYS A 270 16.67 -8.36 20.39
CA LYS A 270 17.22 -7.81 21.63
C LYS A 270 18.23 -6.71 21.31
N VAL A 271 17.76 -5.47 21.20
CA VAL A 271 18.55 -4.27 20.90
C VAL A 271 18.69 -3.38 22.11
N LEU A 272 19.92 -2.95 22.40
CA LEU A 272 20.20 -2.02 23.49
C LEU A 272 20.23 -0.59 22.95
N PRO A 273 19.80 0.43 23.70
CA PRO A 273 20.16 1.79 23.38
C PRO A 273 21.68 1.93 23.34
N ALA A 274 22.20 2.61 22.33
CA ALA A 274 23.61 2.96 22.26
C ALA A 274 23.90 4.11 23.25
N ALA A 275 23.90 3.77 24.55
CA ALA A 275 23.77 4.71 25.66
C ALA A 275 24.79 5.86 25.62
N GLY A 276 26.04 5.58 25.20
CA GLY A 276 27.09 6.60 25.10
C GLY A 276 26.71 7.79 24.21
N PHE A 277 26.03 7.56 23.09
CA PHE A 277 25.61 8.66 22.20
C PHE A 277 24.48 9.48 22.82
N TYR A 278 23.52 8.82 23.47
CA TYR A 278 22.46 9.51 24.20
C TYR A 278 23.00 10.31 25.39
N GLN A 279 23.97 9.77 26.13
CA GLN A 279 24.65 10.47 27.20
C GLN A 279 25.38 11.72 26.69
N MET A 280 26.07 11.63 25.55
CA MET A 280 26.67 12.79 24.89
C MET A 280 25.62 13.83 24.49
N LEU A 281 24.49 13.42 23.92
CA LEU A 281 23.37 14.32 23.61
C LEU A 281 22.82 15.03 24.85
N LEU A 282 22.70 14.34 25.99
CA LEU A 282 22.21 14.92 27.25
C LEU A 282 23.12 16.02 27.83
N THR A 283 24.36 16.17 27.33
CA THR A 283 25.25 17.28 27.68
C THR A 283 24.96 18.57 26.89
N LYS A 284 24.17 18.47 25.80
CA LYS A 284 23.88 19.57 24.88
C LYS A 284 22.62 20.33 25.26
N PRO A 285 22.43 21.58 24.78
CA PRO A 285 21.16 22.28 24.93
C PRO A 285 20.04 21.52 24.19
N ALA A 286 18.93 21.29 24.89
CA ALA A 286 17.76 20.60 24.35
C ALA A 286 17.03 21.43 23.29
N THR A 287 16.49 20.77 22.27
CA THR A 287 15.71 21.43 21.22
C THR A 287 14.23 21.39 21.56
N SER A 288 13.52 22.51 21.37
CA SER A 288 12.06 22.56 21.54
C SER A 288 11.34 22.31 20.20
N GLY A 289 10.16 21.68 20.21
CA GLY A 289 9.32 21.62 19.01
C GLY A 289 8.40 20.41 18.85
N LYS A 290 8.60 19.32 19.60
CA LYS A 290 7.84 18.07 19.41
C LYS A 290 6.68 17.91 20.41
N LYS A 291 5.78 18.90 20.46
CA LYS A 291 4.64 18.92 21.42
C LYS A 291 3.47 17.99 21.06
N ASN A 292 3.33 17.60 19.79
CA ASN A 292 2.17 16.84 19.27
C ASN A 292 2.45 15.34 19.02
N GLN A 293 3.55 14.79 19.53
CA GLN A 293 3.85 13.37 19.33
C GLN A 293 2.99 12.47 20.22
N LYS A 294 2.66 11.27 19.70
CA LYS A 294 1.98 10.22 20.48
C LYS A 294 2.94 9.71 21.55
N ARG A 295 2.64 10.01 22.80
CA ARG A 295 3.46 9.57 23.94
C ARG A 295 3.41 8.06 24.08
N ASN A 296 4.58 7.44 24.20
CA ASN A 296 4.74 6.03 24.48
C ASN A 296 5.44 5.83 25.82
N LYS A 297 4.65 5.87 26.90
CA LYS A 297 5.17 5.79 28.27
C LYS A 297 5.84 4.44 28.56
N GLU A 298 5.32 3.36 27.98
CA GLU A 298 5.90 2.02 28.17
C GLU A 298 7.29 1.93 27.53
N ALA A 299 7.45 2.43 26.29
CA ALA A 299 8.75 2.51 25.64
C ALA A 299 9.74 3.36 26.46
N LEU A 300 9.30 4.50 27.00
CA LEU A 300 10.13 5.34 27.86
C LEU A 300 10.61 4.62 29.11
N GLU A 301 9.72 3.91 29.82
CA GLU A 301 10.09 3.14 31.01
C GLU A 301 11.06 1.99 30.69
N LYS A 302 10.89 1.31 29.54
CA LYS A 302 11.85 0.28 29.10
C LYS A 302 13.19 0.89 28.72
N PHE A 303 13.18 1.99 27.97
CA PHE A 303 14.38 2.67 27.46
C PHE A 303 15.24 3.21 28.61
N THR A 304 14.61 3.86 29.58
CA THR A 304 15.31 4.51 30.71
C THR A 304 15.96 3.52 31.68
N LYS A 305 15.58 2.24 31.67
CA LYS A 305 16.27 1.17 32.44
C LYS A 305 17.70 0.90 31.96
N HIS A 306 18.07 1.38 30.78
CA HIS A 306 19.43 1.26 30.24
C HIS A 306 20.36 2.42 30.64
N PHE A 307 19.87 3.34 31.48
CA PHE A 307 20.57 4.54 31.92
C PHE A 307 20.63 4.59 33.45
N ASN A 308 21.54 5.38 34.01
CA ASN A 308 21.54 5.60 35.46
C ASN A 308 20.35 6.48 35.90
N GLU A 309 20.06 6.53 37.19
CA GLU A 309 18.88 7.22 37.73
C GLU A 309 18.79 8.70 37.31
N ASN A 310 19.93 9.41 37.33
CA ASN A 310 20.00 10.83 36.95
C ASN A 310 19.73 11.03 35.45
N GLU A 311 20.34 10.21 34.59
CA GLU A 311 20.11 10.22 33.14
C GLU A 311 18.67 9.87 32.79
N ALA A 312 18.13 8.81 33.42
CA ALA A 312 16.75 8.40 33.27
C ALA A 312 15.78 9.54 33.63
N GLU A 313 16.02 10.22 34.75
CA GLU A 313 15.20 11.37 35.17
C GLU A 313 15.31 12.55 34.18
N LYS A 314 16.52 12.85 33.69
CA LYS A 314 16.73 13.89 32.66
C LYS A 314 15.94 13.57 31.39
N ILE A 315 15.99 12.34 30.88
CA ILE A 315 15.24 11.90 29.69
C ILE A 315 13.73 12.05 29.92
N LYS A 316 13.22 11.60 31.08
CA LYS A 316 11.79 11.72 31.42
C LYS A 316 11.33 13.18 31.46
N LYS A 317 12.11 14.05 32.11
CA LYS A 317 11.83 15.50 32.20
C LYS A 317 11.88 16.18 30.83
N LEU A 318 12.89 15.88 30.02
CA LEU A 318 13.06 16.38 28.66
C LEU A 318 11.80 16.15 27.80
N LEU A 319 11.38 14.89 27.71
CA LEU A 319 10.26 14.49 26.85
C LEU A 319 8.90 14.96 27.39
N ALA A 320 8.74 15.03 28.72
CA ALA A 320 7.55 15.60 29.35
C ALA A 320 7.42 17.10 29.07
N GLY A 321 8.54 17.82 29.00
CA GLY A 321 8.62 19.25 28.66
C GLY A 321 8.42 19.56 27.17
N GLY A 322 8.28 18.55 26.30
CA GLY A 322 8.15 18.73 24.85
C GLY A 322 9.45 19.09 24.15
N TYR A 323 10.58 18.78 24.78
CA TYR A 323 11.91 18.89 24.21
C TYR A 323 12.38 17.54 23.63
N TYR A 324 13.40 17.59 22.78
CA TYR A 324 14.02 16.42 22.18
C TYR A 324 15.48 16.69 21.82
N TYR A 325 16.21 15.62 21.49
CA TYR A 325 17.51 15.73 20.82
C TYR A 325 17.48 15.02 19.47
N PRO A 326 17.79 15.71 18.35
CA PRO A 326 17.99 15.06 17.08
C PRO A 326 19.28 14.25 17.07
N GLN A 327 19.33 13.21 16.26
CA GLN A 327 20.53 12.39 16.08
C GLN A 327 21.72 13.22 15.56
N GLU A 328 21.46 14.18 14.66
CA GLU A 328 22.41 15.16 14.12
C GLU A 328 22.89 16.16 15.15
N GLY A 329 22.38 16.09 16.38
CA GLY A 329 22.91 16.84 17.51
C GLY A 329 24.36 16.46 17.83
N LEU A 330 24.85 15.29 17.41
CA LEU A 330 26.26 14.91 17.53
C LEU A 330 27.03 15.16 16.23
N GLY A 331 28.18 15.82 16.35
CA GLY A 331 29.15 15.95 15.27
C GLY A 331 30.06 14.73 15.16
N ARG A 332 30.85 14.69 14.09
CA ARG A 332 31.77 13.57 13.79
C ARG A 332 32.79 13.30 14.90
N ASP A 333 33.42 14.34 15.43
CA ASP A 333 34.45 14.19 16.47
C ASP A 333 33.86 13.61 17.77
N GLU A 334 32.61 13.96 18.09
CA GLU A 334 31.91 13.42 19.25
C GLU A 334 31.49 11.97 19.03
N ILE A 335 31.04 11.63 17.81
CA ILE A 335 30.76 10.25 17.41
C ILE A 335 32.03 9.41 17.56
N ALA A 336 33.16 9.88 17.02
CA ALA A 336 34.45 9.19 17.12
C ALA A 336 34.85 8.94 18.59
N LYS A 337 34.78 9.99 19.41
CA LYS A 337 35.06 9.89 20.85
C LYS A 337 34.19 8.84 21.55
N VAL A 338 32.87 8.88 21.34
CA VAL A 338 31.95 7.92 21.96
C VAL A 338 32.20 6.50 21.45
N MET A 339 32.50 6.33 20.16
CA MET A 339 32.83 5.04 19.58
C MET A 339 34.04 4.39 20.26
N GLU A 340 35.06 5.18 20.60
CA GLU A 340 36.27 4.73 21.30
C GLU A 340 36.03 4.44 22.80
N GLU A 341 35.26 5.30 23.48
CA GLU A 341 35.08 5.23 24.95
C GLU A 341 33.95 4.28 25.40
N MET A 342 32.95 4.06 24.55
CA MET A 342 31.77 3.28 24.92
C MET A 342 32.11 1.80 25.11
N GLN A 343 31.59 1.20 26.17
CA GLN A 343 31.69 -0.24 26.37
C GLN A 343 30.60 -0.99 25.59
N TRP A 344 31.03 -1.75 24.59
CA TRP A 344 30.15 -2.57 23.73
C TRP A 344 29.96 -3.96 24.36
N ILE A 345 29.19 -3.98 25.46
CA ILE A 345 28.94 -5.16 26.33
C ILE A 345 28.01 -6.18 25.70
#